data_AF-A0A7W0JQV1-F1
#
_entry.id   AF-A0A7W0JQV1-F1
#
_cell.length_a   1.000
_cell.length_b   1.000
_cell.length_c   1.000
_cell.angle_alpha   90.00
_cell.angle_beta   90.00
_cell.angle_gamma   90.00
#
_symmetry.space_group_name_H-M   'P 1'
#
loop_
_entity.id
_entity.type
_entity.pdbx_description
1 polymer ?
#
loop_
_entity_poly.entity_id
_entity_poly.type
_entity_poly.pdbx_seq_one_letter_code
_entity_poly.pdbx_strand_id
1 'polypeptide(L)'
;WLVAGSAAAQFVVNAAPIAAGLLAGPGERARLGVFISVVVFARMPLFAFAAVQAVLLPGLAALAARGDLAGFGARLRRILGVVAAAALGGGAVLVAVGPPLVTLLFGSQFRTTHEILLPLVLAGGLYMIATVLSQALISLRRYAASALGWAGGGAAFLVALLAPLEFELRTGYALLAATVVSVGALAAELRRALGGTPTPPAA
;
A
#
# COMPACT_ATOMS: atom_id res chain seq x y z
N TRP A 1 20.02 -0.13 -3.35
CA TRP A 1 18.85 0.48 -2.66
C TRP A 1 17.59 0.50 -3.50
N LEU A 2 17.58 1.05 -4.71
CA LEU A 2 16.36 1.12 -5.54
C LEU A 2 15.77 -0.27 -5.85
N VAL A 3 16.59 -1.22 -6.32
CA VAL A 3 16.16 -2.60 -6.59
C VAL A 3 15.61 -3.30 -5.33
N ALA A 4 16.30 -3.13 -4.20
CA ALA A 4 15.86 -3.70 -2.93
C ALA A 4 14.53 -3.10 -2.46
N GLY A 5 14.37 -1.78 -2.56
CA GLY A 5 13.13 -1.10 -2.21
C GLY A 5 11.97 -1.46 -3.13
N SER A 6 12.21 -1.57 -4.44
CA SER A 6 11.18 -2.02 -5.38
C SER A 6 10.80 -3.48 -5.14
N ALA A 7 11.77 -4.36 -4.89
CA ALA A 7 11.50 -5.77 -4.55
C ALA A 7 10.69 -5.89 -3.26
N ALA A 8 11.03 -5.13 -2.22
CA ALA A 8 10.29 -5.11 -0.96
C ALA A 8 8.85 -4.56 -1.14
N ALA A 9 8.67 -3.50 -1.93
CA ALA A 9 7.33 -2.98 -2.25
C ALA A 9 6.48 -4.02 -3.01
N GLN A 10 7.09 -4.70 -4.00
CA GLN A 10 6.44 -5.76 -4.76
C GLN A 10 6.12 -6.99 -3.90
N PHE A 11 6.98 -7.30 -2.94
CA PHE A 11 6.67 -8.30 -1.93
C PHE A 11 5.43 -7.89 -1.16
N VAL A 12 5.40 -6.70 -0.54
CA VAL A 12 4.27 -6.25 0.28
C VAL A 12 2.94 -6.33 -0.48
N VAL A 13 2.85 -5.83 -1.72
CA VAL A 13 1.56 -5.86 -2.45
C VAL A 13 1.11 -7.26 -2.87
N ASN A 14 2.04 -8.21 -3.02
CA ASN A 14 1.77 -9.57 -3.47
C ASN A 14 1.85 -10.63 -2.37
N ALA A 15 2.23 -10.26 -1.15
CA ALA A 15 2.48 -11.21 -0.08
C ALA A 15 1.22 -11.97 0.34
N ALA A 16 0.05 -11.32 0.37
CA ALA A 16 -1.20 -11.95 0.80
C ALA A 16 -1.62 -13.16 -0.05
N PRO A 17 -1.77 -13.06 -1.39
CA PRO A 17 -2.14 -14.22 -2.21
C PRO A 17 -1.06 -15.32 -2.21
N ILE A 18 0.22 -14.96 -2.14
CA ILE A 18 1.32 -15.93 -2.04
C ILE A 18 1.21 -16.71 -0.72
N ALA A 19 1.07 -15.99 0.41
CA ALA A 19 0.94 -16.61 1.72
C ALA A 19 -0.33 -17.46 1.83
N ALA A 20 -1.46 -17.00 1.28
CA ALA A 20 -2.69 -17.77 1.26
C ALA A 20 -2.52 -19.10 0.50
N GLY A 21 -1.83 -19.08 -0.64
CA GLY A 21 -1.53 -20.29 -1.42
C GLY A 21 -0.59 -21.27 -0.69
N LEU A 22 0.28 -20.78 0.18
CA LEU A 22 1.18 -21.60 1.00
C LEU A 22 0.51 -22.15 2.27
N LEU A 23 -0.46 -21.41 2.82
CA LEU A 23 -1.15 -21.75 4.06
C LEU A 23 -2.37 -22.66 3.82
N ALA A 24 -3.00 -22.57 2.65
CA ALA A 24 -4.18 -23.37 2.33
C ALA A 24 -3.84 -24.87 2.21
N GLY A 25 -4.57 -25.70 2.96
CA GLY A 25 -4.43 -27.15 2.92
C GLY A 25 -5.00 -27.78 1.64
N PRO A 26 -4.74 -29.09 1.39
CA PRO A 26 -5.18 -29.79 0.17
C PRO A 26 -6.70 -29.76 -0.08
N GLY A 27 -7.51 -29.66 0.99
CA GLY A 27 -8.97 -29.57 0.93
C GLY A 27 -9.54 -28.16 0.79
N GLU A 28 -8.70 -27.11 0.84
CA GLU A 28 -9.14 -25.71 0.93
C GLU A 28 -9.05 -24.97 -0.42
N ARG A 29 -8.81 -25.68 -1.53
CA ARG A 29 -8.61 -25.06 -2.86
C ARG A 29 -9.77 -24.17 -3.30
N ALA A 30 -11.01 -24.55 -2.98
CA ALA A 30 -12.18 -23.74 -3.28
C ALA A 30 -12.17 -22.42 -2.48
N ARG A 31 -11.88 -22.48 -1.17
CA ARG A 31 -11.73 -21.29 -0.31
C ARG A 31 -10.60 -20.39 -0.80
N LEU A 32 -9.45 -20.97 -1.15
CA LEU A 32 -8.32 -20.24 -1.71
C LEU A 32 -8.70 -19.52 -3.03
N GLY A 33 -9.43 -20.20 -3.92
CA GLY A 33 -9.93 -19.60 -5.16
C GLY A 33 -10.84 -18.40 -4.89
N VAL A 34 -11.76 -18.53 -3.94
CA VAL A 34 -12.63 -17.42 -3.51
C VAL A 34 -11.78 -16.27 -2.97
N PHE A 35 -10.85 -16.54 -2.06
CA PHE A 35 -9.98 -15.54 -1.46
C PHE A 35 -9.16 -14.77 -2.52
N ILE A 36 -8.59 -15.47 -3.49
CA ILE A 36 -7.83 -14.83 -4.59
C ILE A 36 -8.74 -13.89 -5.39
N SER A 37 -9.98 -14.29 -5.70
CA SER A 37 -10.96 -13.42 -6.38
C SER A 37 -11.24 -12.15 -5.57
N VAL A 38 -11.37 -12.26 -4.25
CA VAL A 38 -11.54 -11.11 -3.34
C VAL A 38 -10.33 -10.19 -3.37
N VAL A 39 -9.12 -10.75 -3.33
CA VAL A 39 -7.87 -9.97 -3.43
C VAL A 39 -7.81 -9.21 -4.75
N VAL A 40 -8.17 -9.86 -5.87
CA VAL A 40 -8.21 -9.21 -7.18
C VAL A 40 -9.23 -8.07 -7.20
N PHE A 41 -10.42 -8.30 -6.64
CA PHE A 41 -11.46 -7.28 -6.52
C PHE A 41 -10.99 -6.08 -5.68
N ALA A 42 -10.35 -6.34 -4.53
CA ALA A 42 -9.79 -5.31 -3.66
C ALA A 42 -8.69 -4.46 -4.33
N ARG A 43 -8.07 -4.96 -5.40
CA ARG A 43 -7.03 -4.27 -6.17
C ARG A 43 -7.58 -3.37 -7.29
N MET A 44 -8.88 -3.38 -7.57
CA MET A 44 -9.44 -2.51 -8.62
C MET A 44 -9.02 -1.04 -8.51
N PRO A 45 -9.07 -0.38 -7.33
CA PRO A 45 -8.57 0.99 -7.17
C PRO A 45 -7.07 1.12 -7.40
N LEU A 46 -6.27 0.11 -7.01
CA LEU A 46 -4.83 0.11 -7.22
C LEU A 46 -4.46 0.12 -8.71
N PHE A 47 -5.19 -0.63 -9.53
CA PHE A 47 -4.98 -0.64 -10.99
C PHE A 47 -5.29 0.73 -11.61
N ALA A 48 -6.39 1.37 -11.21
CA ALA A 48 -6.71 2.72 -11.65
C ALA A 48 -5.64 3.73 -11.21
N PHE A 49 -5.14 3.61 -9.98
CA PHE A 49 -4.09 4.46 -9.44
C PHE A 49 -2.74 4.30 -10.14
N ALA A 50 -2.40 3.10 -10.61
CA ALA A 50 -1.14 2.88 -11.35
C ALA A 50 -1.04 3.78 -12.59
N ALA A 51 -2.16 4.06 -13.27
CA ALA A 51 -2.19 5.01 -14.38
C ALA A 51 -1.92 6.46 -13.93
N VAL A 52 -2.44 6.85 -12.75
CA VAL A 52 -2.24 8.19 -12.18
C VAL A 52 -0.80 8.39 -11.71
N GLN A 53 -0.14 7.35 -11.17
CA GLN A 53 1.24 7.44 -10.66
C GLN A 53 2.24 7.96 -11.71
N ALA A 54 2.07 7.58 -12.98
CA ALA A 54 2.99 7.97 -14.05
C ALA A 54 3.11 9.51 -14.23
N VAL A 55 2.06 10.26 -13.88
CA VAL A 55 1.98 11.71 -14.07
C VAL A 55 2.44 12.49 -12.83
N LEU A 56 2.47 11.85 -11.67
CA LEU A 56 2.74 12.51 -10.38
C LEU A 56 4.24 12.74 -10.12
N LEU A 57 5.09 11.84 -10.63
CA LEU A 57 6.51 11.80 -10.32
C LEU A 57 7.35 12.96 -10.90
N PRO A 58 7.15 13.39 -12.17
CA PRO A 58 7.96 14.46 -12.77
C PRO A 58 7.83 15.79 -12.03
N GLY A 59 6.63 16.12 -11.54
CA GLY A 59 6.37 17.38 -10.84
C GLY A 59 7.05 17.48 -9.47
N LEU A 60 7.13 16.37 -8.73
CA LEU A 60 7.82 16.34 -7.43
C LEU A 60 9.35 16.40 -7.60
N ALA A 61 9.89 15.69 -8.58
CA ALA A 61 11.31 15.70 -8.89
C ALA A 61 11.81 17.09 -9.32
N ALA A 62 11.02 17.82 -10.11
CA ALA A 62 11.36 19.17 -10.53
C ALA A 62 11.43 20.17 -9.36
N LEU A 63 10.53 20.06 -8.37
CA LEU A 63 10.56 20.90 -7.17
C LEU A 63 11.76 20.57 -6.27
N ALA A 64 12.06 19.28 -6.10
CA ALA A 64 13.23 18.83 -5.35
C ALA A 64 14.55 19.30 -5.98
N ALA A 65 14.67 19.26 -7.32
CA ALA A 65 15.84 19.71 -8.04
C ALA A 65 16.10 21.23 -7.90
N ARG A 66 15.04 22.02 -7.70
CA ARG A 66 15.12 23.48 -7.49
C ARG A 66 15.36 23.87 -6.02
N GLY A 67 15.41 22.90 -5.11
CA GLY A 67 15.54 23.17 -3.67
C GLY A 67 14.28 23.75 -3.00
N ASP A 68 13.15 23.80 -3.71
CA ASP A 68 11.89 24.34 -3.18
C ASP A 68 11.17 23.30 -2.29
N LEU A 69 11.65 23.13 -1.06
CA LEU A 69 11.09 22.18 -0.09
C LEU A 69 9.68 22.58 0.38
N ALA A 70 9.37 23.88 0.39
CA ALA A 70 8.04 24.38 0.77
C ALA A 70 7.00 24.02 -0.29
N GLY A 71 7.29 24.30 -1.57
CA GLY A 71 6.47 23.91 -2.71
C GLY A 71 6.36 22.40 -2.85
N PHE A 72 7.46 21.67 -2.62
CA PHE A 72 7.47 20.21 -2.57
C PHE A 72 6.46 19.68 -1.54
N GLY A 73 6.53 20.16 -0.29
CA GLY A 73 5.63 19.75 0.79
C GLY A 73 4.16 20.12 0.52
N ALA A 74 3.90 21.29 -0.08
CA ALA A 74 2.55 21.69 -0.48
C ALA A 74 1.99 20.79 -1.60
N ARG A 75 2.78 20.51 -2.64
CA ARG A 75 2.39 19.64 -3.75
C ARG A 75 2.15 18.21 -3.27
N LEU A 76 3.04 17.71 -2.42
CA LEU A 76 2.92 16.37 -1.86
C LEU A 76 1.66 16.20 -1.02
N ARG A 77 1.29 17.16 -0.16
CA ARG A 77 0.03 17.14 0.58
C ARG A 77 -1.19 17.09 -0.34
N ARG A 78 -1.19 17.82 -1.45
CA ARG A 78 -2.27 17.78 -2.44
C ARG A 78 -2.36 16.39 -3.09
N ILE A 79 -1.22 15.81 -3.47
CA ILE A 79 -1.19 14.46 -4.06
C ILE A 79 -1.71 13.43 -3.05
N LEU A 80 -1.24 13.46 -1.81
CA LEU A 80 -1.70 12.59 -0.74
C LEU A 80 -3.20 12.75 -0.48
N GLY A 81 -3.74 13.97 -0.51
CA GLY A 81 -5.17 14.22 -0.37
C GLY A 81 -6.00 13.60 -1.50
N VAL A 82 -5.56 13.74 -2.75
CA VAL A 82 -6.22 13.10 -3.91
C VAL A 82 -6.16 11.58 -3.81
N VAL A 83 -5.00 11.01 -3.45
CA VAL A 83 -4.85 9.56 -3.30
C VAL A 83 -5.67 9.02 -2.14
N ALA A 84 -5.73 9.73 -1.00
CA ALA A 84 -6.59 9.37 0.12
C ALA A 84 -8.08 9.42 -0.28
N ALA A 85 -8.50 10.45 -1.00
CA ALA A 85 -9.87 10.53 -1.50
C ALA A 85 -10.21 9.40 -2.48
N ALA A 86 -9.29 9.05 -3.38
CA ALA A 86 -9.45 7.92 -4.29
C ALA A 86 -9.50 6.58 -3.54
N ALA A 87 -8.65 6.40 -2.52
CA ALA A 87 -8.63 5.21 -1.68
C ALA A 87 -9.94 5.05 -0.90
N LEU A 88 -10.43 6.12 -0.28
CA LEU A 88 -11.67 6.12 0.49
C LEU A 88 -12.89 5.94 -0.44
N GLY A 89 -12.95 6.66 -1.56
CA GLY A 89 -14.05 6.56 -2.51
C GLY A 89 -14.12 5.18 -3.18
N GLY A 90 -12.99 4.72 -3.74
CA GLY A 90 -12.91 3.39 -4.35
C GLY A 90 -13.14 2.28 -3.33
N GLY A 91 -12.56 2.40 -2.13
CA GLY A 91 -12.77 1.45 -1.05
C GLY A 91 -14.21 1.40 -0.56
N ALA A 92 -14.88 2.55 -0.41
CA ALA A 92 -16.28 2.61 -0.03
C ALA A 92 -17.18 1.95 -1.08
N VAL A 93 -16.92 2.17 -2.38
CA VAL A 93 -17.64 1.50 -3.47
C VAL A 93 -17.43 -0.02 -3.39
N LEU A 94 -16.19 -0.48 -3.19
CA LEU A 94 -15.91 -1.91 -3.04
C LEU A 94 -16.58 -2.52 -1.81
N VAL A 95 -16.62 -1.81 -0.67
CA VAL A 95 -17.26 -2.32 0.55
C VAL A 95 -18.78 -2.34 0.39
N ALA A 96 -19.37 -1.29 -0.19
CA ALA A 96 -20.82 -1.18 -0.35
C ALA A 96 -21.38 -2.14 -1.41
N VAL A 97 -20.66 -2.33 -2.53
CA VAL A 97 -21.14 -3.11 -3.68
C VAL A 97 -20.43 -4.47 -3.78
N GLY A 98 -19.40 -4.73 -2.97
CA GLY A 98 -18.56 -5.93 -3.05
C GLY A 98 -19.31 -7.25 -2.89
N PRO A 99 -20.08 -7.46 -1.81
CA PRO A 99 -20.80 -8.72 -1.62
C PRO A 99 -21.75 -9.10 -2.78
N PRO A 100 -22.60 -8.21 -3.32
CA PRO A 100 -23.44 -8.54 -4.48
C PRO A 100 -22.63 -8.67 -5.78
N LEU A 101 -21.60 -7.85 -6.01
CA LEU A 101 -20.76 -7.93 -7.21
C LEU A 101 -19.95 -9.23 -7.26
N VAL A 102 -19.38 -9.67 -6.15
CA VAL A 102 -18.60 -10.92 -6.09
C VAL A 102 -19.51 -12.12 -6.36
N THR A 103 -20.73 -12.10 -5.80
CA THR A 103 -21.75 -13.13 -6.04
C THR A 103 -22.17 -13.17 -7.52
N LEU A 104 -22.29 -11.99 -8.16
CA LEU A 104 -22.66 -11.87 -9.58
C LEU A 104 -21.53 -12.29 -10.53
N LEU A 105 -20.29 -11.87 -10.25
CA LEU A 105 -19.13 -12.08 -11.10
C LEU A 105 -18.54 -13.49 -10.97
N PHE A 106 -18.57 -14.06 -9.76
CA PHE A 106 -17.92 -15.34 -9.46
C PHE A 106 -18.93 -16.45 -9.14
N GLY A 107 -20.18 -16.12 -8.83
CA GLY A 107 -21.27 -17.07 -8.55
C GLY A 107 -21.61 -17.19 -7.06
N SER A 108 -22.76 -17.79 -6.75
CA SER A 108 -23.34 -17.84 -5.39
C SER A 108 -22.51 -18.56 -4.32
N GLN A 109 -21.55 -19.37 -4.76
CA GLN A 109 -20.57 -20.06 -3.93
C GLN A 109 -19.43 -19.15 -3.42
N PHE A 110 -19.26 -17.97 -4.02
CA PHE A 110 -18.24 -16.99 -3.66
C PHE A 110 -18.80 -15.94 -2.70
N ARG A 111 -19.14 -16.36 -1.47
CA ARG A 111 -19.54 -15.42 -0.41
C ARG A 111 -18.30 -14.86 0.27
N THR A 112 -18.20 -13.54 0.29
CA THR A 112 -17.15 -12.80 1.00
C THR A 112 -17.76 -12.03 2.15
N THR A 113 -17.17 -12.16 3.32
CA THR A 113 -17.55 -11.36 4.49
C THR A 113 -16.78 -10.05 4.48
N HIS A 114 -17.40 -8.99 5.00
CA HIS A 114 -16.74 -7.70 5.21
C HIS A 114 -15.43 -7.83 6.00
N GLU A 115 -15.33 -8.81 6.89
CA GLU A 115 -14.13 -9.12 7.68
C GLU A 115 -12.90 -9.52 6.84
N ILE A 116 -13.11 -10.18 5.71
CA ILE A 116 -12.03 -10.56 4.78
C ILE A 116 -11.74 -9.40 3.82
N LEU A 117 -12.79 -8.74 3.33
CA LEU A 117 -12.66 -7.68 2.34
C LEU A 117 -12.04 -6.40 2.91
N LEU A 118 -12.47 -5.97 4.11
CA LEU A 118 -12.11 -4.67 4.66
C LEU A 118 -10.59 -4.52 4.90
N PRO A 119 -9.88 -5.49 5.51
CA PRO A 119 -8.43 -5.38 5.67
C PRO A 119 -7.69 -5.25 4.33
N LEU A 120 -8.14 -5.97 3.31
CA LEU A 120 -7.54 -5.94 1.97
C LEU A 120 -7.74 -4.58 1.30
N VAL A 121 -8.95 -4.02 1.38
CA VAL A 121 -9.28 -2.69 0.83
C VAL A 121 -8.48 -1.60 1.55
N LEU A 122 -8.44 -1.63 2.88
CA LEU A 122 -7.67 -0.68 3.68
C LEU A 122 -6.17 -0.76 3.37
N ALA A 123 -5.64 -1.99 3.28
CA ALA A 123 -4.24 -2.19 2.93
C ALA A 123 -3.92 -1.68 1.53
N GLY A 124 -4.81 -1.89 0.55
CA GLY A 124 -4.66 -1.31 -0.79
C GLY A 124 -4.60 0.21 -0.76
N GLY A 125 -5.49 0.85 0.01
CA GLY A 125 -5.47 2.30 0.22
C GLY A 125 -4.16 2.80 0.83
N LEU A 126 -3.70 2.16 1.90
CA LEU A 126 -2.44 2.49 2.55
C LEU A 126 -1.22 2.22 1.66
N TYR A 127 -1.27 1.18 0.83
CA TYR A 127 -0.23 0.90 -0.15
C TYR A 127 -0.10 2.05 -1.17
N MET A 128 -1.21 2.60 -1.66
CA MET A 128 -1.18 3.79 -2.53
C MET A 128 -0.49 4.97 -1.85
N ILE A 129 -0.83 5.23 -0.59
CA ILE A 129 -0.17 6.29 0.19
C ILE A 129 1.34 6.01 0.36
N ALA A 130 1.71 4.79 0.74
CA ALA A 130 3.11 4.38 0.89
C ALA A 130 3.91 4.56 -0.39
N THR A 131 3.35 4.23 -1.56
CA THR A 131 4.04 4.44 -2.84
C THR A 131 4.32 5.91 -3.14
N VAL A 132 3.38 6.83 -2.85
CA VAL A 132 3.60 8.28 -2.99
C VAL A 132 4.69 8.77 -2.05
N LEU A 133 4.66 8.35 -0.78
CA LEU A 133 5.69 8.71 0.20
C LEU A 133 7.07 8.18 -0.19
N SER A 134 7.13 6.94 -0.68
CA SER A 134 8.35 6.32 -1.18
C SER A 134 8.92 7.08 -2.39
N GLN A 135 8.07 7.45 -3.34
CA GLN A 135 8.45 8.28 -4.49
C GLN A 135 8.98 9.65 -4.06
N ALA A 136 8.34 10.29 -3.08
CA ALA A 136 8.80 11.55 -2.51
C ALA A 136 10.20 11.44 -1.89
N LEU A 137 10.46 10.38 -1.10
CA LEU A 137 11.79 10.12 -0.55
C LEU A 137 12.84 9.87 -1.63
N ILE A 138 12.49 9.16 -2.70
CA ILE A 138 13.36 8.94 -3.86
C ILE A 138 13.69 10.26 -4.55
N SER A 139 12.72 11.16 -4.72
CA SER A 139 12.96 12.52 -5.25
C SER A 139 13.91 13.35 -4.37
N LEU A 140 13.90 13.13 -3.06
CA LEU A 140 14.83 13.73 -2.10
C LEU A 140 16.15 12.95 -1.96
N ARG A 141 16.43 11.99 -2.85
CA ARG A 141 17.63 11.11 -2.84
C ARG A 141 17.77 10.24 -1.58
N ARG A 142 16.69 10.06 -0.80
CA ARG A 142 16.65 9.19 0.40
C ARG A 142 16.29 7.74 0.06
N TYR A 143 17.05 7.13 -0.86
CA TYR A 143 16.77 5.79 -1.38
C TYR A 143 16.79 4.70 -0.30
N ALA A 144 17.72 4.79 0.65
CA ALA A 144 17.84 3.82 1.74
C ALA A 144 16.63 3.89 2.68
N ALA A 145 16.16 5.09 3.03
CA ALA A 145 14.96 5.29 3.85
C ALA A 145 13.72 4.69 3.19
N SER A 146 13.55 4.89 1.88
CA SER A 146 12.48 4.27 1.10
C SER A 146 12.55 2.74 1.16
N ALA A 147 13.74 2.16 0.92
CA ALA A 147 13.92 0.71 0.96
C ALA A 147 13.68 0.12 2.35
N LEU A 148 14.15 0.78 3.42
CA LEU A 148 13.95 0.35 4.80
C LEU A 148 12.47 0.44 5.22
N GLY A 149 11.73 1.43 4.74
CA GLY A 149 10.29 1.54 4.98
C GLY A 149 9.53 0.34 4.42
N TRP A 150 9.82 -0.06 3.17
CA TRP A 150 9.22 -1.25 2.57
C TRP A 150 9.69 -2.56 3.21
N ALA A 151 10.97 -2.66 3.55
CA ALA A 151 11.51 -3.82 4.25
C ALA A 151 10.85 -4.00 5.63
N GLY A 152 10.64 -2.91 6.37
CA GLY A 152 9.91 -2.91 7.63
C GLY A 152 8.46 -3.39 7.47
N GLY A 153 7.77 -2.97 6.41
CA GLY A 153 6.46 -3.49 6.05
C GLY A 153 6.48 -5.00 5.75
N GLY A 154 7.46 -5.46 4.96
CA GLY A 154 7.63 -6.89 4.68
C GLY A 154 7.90 -7.71 5.94
N ALA A 155 8.74 -7.22 6.86
CA ALA A 155 8.97 -7.86 8.15
C ALA A 155 7.69 -7.91 9.00
N ALA A 156 6.93 -6.81 9.05
CA ALA A 156 5.65 -6.77 9.76
C ALA A 156 4.62 -7.75 9.19
N PHE A 157 4.59 -7.95 7.87
CA PHE A 157 3.78 -8.99 7.24
C PHE A 157 4.14 -10.38 7.79
N LEU A 158 5.42 -10.73 7.76
CA LEU A 158 5.90 -12.04 8.22
C LEU A 158 5.60 -12.28 9.70
N VAL A 159 5.77 -11.26 10.54
CA VAL A 159 5.44 -11.34 11.97
C VAL A 159 3.93 -11.50 12.17
N ALA A 160 3.10 -10.77 11.42
CA ALA A 160 1.65 -10.86 11.53
C ALA A 160 1.08 -12.22 11.05
N LEU A 161 1.79 -12.95 10.19
CA LEU A 161 1.43 -14.33 9.82
C LEU A 161 1.55 -15.33 10.97
N LEU A 162 2.21 -14.98 12.07
CA LEU A 162 2.27 -15.83 13.26
C LEU A 162 0.94 -15.84 14.03
N ALA A 163 0.01 -14.93 13.71
CA ALA A 163 -1.30 -14.89 14.34
C ALA A 163 -2.10 -16.18 14.07
N PRO A 164 -2.75 -16.79 15.10
CA PRO A 164 -3.49 -18.04 14.96
C PRO A 164 -4.90 -17.81 14.38
N LEU A 165 -4.98 -17.27 13.16
CA LEU A 165 -6.22 -16.99 12.44
C LEU A 165 -6.39 -17.93 11.23
N GLU A 166 -7.60 -18.06 10.68
CA GLU A 166 -7.80 -18.69 9.36
C GLU A 166 -6.98 -17.95 8.28
N PHE A 167 -6.54 -18.65 7.23
CA PHE A 167 -5.58 -18.10 6.28
C PHE A 167 -6.09 -16.82 5.58
N GLU A 168 -7.40 -16.71 5.32
CA GLU A 168 -8.04 -15.56 4.71
C GLU A 168 -7.90 -14.31 5.57
N LEU A 169 -8.28 -14.41 6.85
CA LEU A 169 -8.18 -13.30 7.80
C LEU A 169 -6.72 -12.99 8.13
N ARG A 170 -5.92 -14.03 8.37
CA ARG A 170 -4.50 -13.92 8.72
C ARG A 170 -3.73 -13.14 7.67
N THR A 171 -3.88 -13.49 6.39
CA THR A 171 -3.16 -12.84 5.29
C THR A 171 -3.67 -11.43 5.00
N GLY A 172 -4.99 -11.20 5.15
CA GLY A 172 -5.58 -9.86 5.06
C GLY A 172 -5.08 -8.89 6.12
N TYR A 173 -5.09 -9.31 7.39
CA TYR A 173 -4.58 -8.48 8.50
C TYR A 173 -3.05 -8.34 8.46
N ALA A 174 -2.32 -9.37 8.02
CA ALA A 174 -0.88 -9.27 7.81
C ALA A 174 -0.53 -8.23 6.75
N LEU A 175 -1.28 -8.18 5.65
CA LEU A 175 -1.12 -7.15 4.61
C LEU A 175 -1.45 -5.75 5.14
N LEU A 176 -2.50 -5.63 5.94
CA LEU A 176 -2.85 -4.37 6.60
C LEU A 176 -1.71 -3.90 7.54
N ALA A 177 -1.18 -4.78 8.38
CA ALA A 177 -0.05 -4.46 9.26
C ALA A 177 1.18 -4.01 8.46
N ALA A 178 1.51 -4.72 7.37
CA ALA A 178 2.62 -4.41 6.49
C ALA A 178 2.53 -2.99 5.91
N THR A 179 1.34 -2.61 5.43
CA THR A 179 1.10 -1.31 4.82
C THR A 179 1.04 -0.19 5.84
N VAL A 180 0.46 -0.42 7.03
CA VAL A 180 0.52 0.52 8.18
C VAL A 180 1.97 0.82 8.56
N VAL A 181 2.80 -0.22 8.76
CA VAL A 181 4.21 -0.05 9.11
C VAL A 181 4.97 0.67 8.01
N SER A 182 4.73 0.33 6.74
CA SER A 182 5.35 1.00 5.59
C SER A 182 5.01 2.50 5.57
N VAL A 183 3.73 2.85 5.69
CA VAL A 183 3.29 4.25 5.72
C VAL A 183 3.92 5.00 6.89
N GLY A 184 3.91 4.41 8.10
CA GLY A 184 4.48 5.02 9.30
C GLY A 184 5.97 5.30 9.15
N ALA A 185 6.75 4.31 8.69
CA ALA A 185 8.18 4.43 8.48
C ALA A 185 8.52 5.47 7.40
N LEU A 186 7.87 5.39 6.24
CA LEU A 186 8.09 6.32 5.12
C LEU A 186 7.69 7.75 5.49
N ALA A 187 6.56 7.94 6.18
CA ALA A 187 6.11 9.25 6.63
C ALA A 187 7.05 9.86 7.68
N ALA A 188 7.55 9.06 8.63
CA ALA A 188 8.51 9.51 9.64
C ALA A 188 9.82 9.99 8.99
N GLU A 189 10.36 9.21 8.05
CA GLU A 189 11.55 9.58 7.29
C GLU A 189 11.34 10.85 6.46
N LEU A 190 10.19 10.98 5.82
CA LEU A 190 9.86 12.17 5.05
C LEU A 190 9.74 13.42 5.94
N ARG A 191 9.11 13.32 7.11
CA ARG A 191 9.04 14.42 8.08
C ARG A 191 10.43 14.85 8.53
N ARG A 192 11.33 13.90 8.81
CA ARG A 192 12.74 14.18 9.11
C ARG A 192 13.44 14.90 7.96
N ALA A 193 13.14 14.52 6.71
CA ALA A 193 13.74 15.14 5.52
C ALA A 193 13.33 16.60 5.37
N LEU A 194 12.06 16.92 5.67
CA LEU A 194 11.51 18.26 5.51
C LEU A 194 11.75 19.17 6.73
N GLY A 195 11.97 18.59 7.91
CA GLY A 195 12.24 19.34 9.15
C GLY A 195 13.71 19.70 9.38
N GLY A 196 14.65 19.14 8.60
CA GLY A 196 16.06 19.50 8.64
C GLY A 196 16.38 20.69 7.75
N THR A 197 16.10 21.91 8.20
CA THR A 197 16.61 23.14 7.56
C THR A 197 18.04 23.46 8.05
N PRO A 198 18.98 23.88 7.18
CA PRO A 198 20.27 24.41 7.60
C PRO A 198 20.09 25.78 8.30
N THR A 199 20.81 25.99 9.40
CA THR A 199 21.03 27.31 9.98
C THR A 199 21.61 28.25 8.91
N PRO A 200 21.09 29.47 8.71
CA PRO A 200 21.70 30.42 7.80
C PRO A 200 23.14 30.70 8.25
N PRO A 201 24.10 30.90 7.31
CA PRO A 201 25.45 31.29 7.70
C PRO A 201 25.38 32.57 8.54
N ALA A 202 26.02 32.55 9.70
CA ALA A 202 26.22 33.75 10.50
C ALA A 202 26.93 34.79 9.62
N ALA A 203 26.36 36.00 9.62
CA ALA A 203 26.79 37.14 8.82
C ALA A 203 28.25 37.52 9.05
#